data_AF-A0AAU1PRS4-F1
#
_entry.id   AF-A0AAU1PRS4-F1
#
_cell.length_a   1.000
_cell.length_b   1.000
_cell.length_c   1.000
_cell.angle_alpha   90.00
_cell.angle_beta   90.00
_cell.angle_gamma   90.00
#
_symmetry.space_group_name_H-M   'P 1'
#
loop_
_entity.id
_entity.type
_entity.pdbx_description
1 polymer ?
#
loop_
_entity_poly.entity_id
_entity_poly.type
_entity_poly.pdbx_seq_one_letter_code
_entity_poly.pdbx_strand_id
1 'polypeptide(L)'
;MNPDEEQRPDAADDDSEYEPWQHSELLRELHVLHTLPDPQRRGYMLEALLERAFRQAHFEADHNPKMDPERQTDFAVISHSHRYLVEVKWKNREAGTPEVDEVRSRLLGGDSTVVGVLFTMLGINDDGKQRIIGRRDHGLVLVFDEADILVALRDPHELARLLRHKHDQLAVHGQVDVGAQHREARRSPRSRAGKEQRLPETHHRLLNIDGEEVPSFHGAGDFGTTVFCLELPDVDWVPAAGSGMCLDMPVAARSQDEFLGRLDDLNELGWITDRGQWAIQQHGRNWHGVGARSFVQALKDWEARTAALDDPHHSEEFVYFEACDGGFYTVSGSFSAEPTRRLARCNASFQLVGVPVDPGSLQQLYRRFDVPSRGYFRPLVEQSVTRHRLAGSVQLKVLGYIVEPADHYWDKQEWVVGVLAANPYYKTGLQPPDNWPDDLARSGVIICSLRSHHPLSKPKERYELWSYEVARTSDAHALRVVAEWSEVEEEREERMPTAGAASRYFSVGVGEVLKEENPAPGRAMPNLQ
;
A
#
# COMPACT_ATOMS: atom_id res chain seq x y z
N MET A 1 16.39 -58.66 14.15
CA MET A 1 17.38 -57.65 14.56
C MET A 1 17.69 -56.82 13.33
N ASN A 2 16.93 -55.74 13.15
CA ASN A 2 17.14 -54.77 12.09
C ASN A 2 17.81 -53.54 12.72
N PRO A 3 18.91 -53.02 12.14
CA PRO A 3 19.40 -51.69 12.39
C PRO A 3 18.52 -50.68 11.63
N ASP A 4 18.61 -49.41 11.98
CA ASP A 4 17.89 -48.26 11.38
C ASP A 4 16.51 -47.94 11.98
N GLU A 5 16.48 -47.78 13.30
CA GLU A 5 15.57 -46.82 13.96
C GLU A 5 16.34 -45.51 14.18
N GLU A 6 16.39 -44.70 13.12
CA GLU A 6 16.76 -43.29 13.21
C GLU A 6 15.68 -42.57 14.03
N GLN A 7 16.00 -42.31 15.29
CA GLN A 7 15.19 -41.48 16.18
C GLN A 7 15.05 -40.10 15.56
N ARG A 8 13.86 -39.83 15.00
CA ARG A 8 13.42 -38.47 14.71
C ARG A 8 13.46 -37.68 16.01
N PRO A 9 14.08 -36.48 16.06
CA PRO A 9 13.99 -35.65 17.24
C PRO A 9 12.51 -35.33 17.47
N ASP A 10 12.02 -35.69 18.66
CA ASP A 10 10.73 -35.27 19.16
C ASP A 10 10.61 -33.76 18.95
N ALA A 11 9.60 -33.38 18.17
CA ALA A 11 9.11 -32.01 18.09
C ALA A 11 8.52 -31.66 19.46
N ALA A 12 9.39 -31.39 20.41
CA ALA A 12 9.02 -30.85 21.70
C ALA A 12 8.43 -29.46 21.47
N ASP A 13 7.12 -29.35 21.68
CA ASP A 13 6.42 -28.25 22.34
C ASP A 13 7.29 -27.01 22.65
N ASP A 14 7.65 -26.26 21.62
CA ASP A 14 8.09 -24.86 21.76
C ASP A 14 6.93 -23.92 21.40
N ASP A 15 5.72 -24.29 21.87
CA ASP A 15 4.65 -23.36 22.20
C ASP A 15 4.97 -22.70 23.55
N SER A 16 6.22 -22.24 23.74
CA SER A 16 6.48 -21.24 24.75
C SER A 16 5.72 -19.99 24.29
N GLU A 17 4.55 -19.74 24.90
CA GLU A 17 3.79 -18.52 24.72
C GLU A 17 4.78 -17.35 24.84
N TYR A 18 5.16 -16.81 23.69
CA TYR A 18 6.18 -15.79 23.56
C TYR A 18 5.58 -14.52 24.14
N GLU A 19 5.75 -14.35 25.45
CA GLU A 19 5.13 -13.29 26.25
C GLU A 19 5.48 -11.92 25.63
N PRO A 20 4.52 -11.20 24.99
CA PRO A 20 4.80 -10.07 24.10
C PRO A 20 5.55 -8.88 24.72
N TRP A 21 5.67 -8.82 26.05
CA TRP A 21 6.40 -7.77 26.77
C TRP A 21 7.92 -7.94 26.78
N GLN A 22 8.47 -9.08 26.32
CA GLN A 22 9.92 -9.26 26.27
C GLN A 22 10.61 -8.30 25.28
N HIS A 23 9.90 -7.62 24.38
CA HIS A 23 10.51 -6.74 23.38
C HIS A 23 10.50 -5.24 23.71
N SER A 24 9.81 -4.80 24.77
CA SER A 24 9.78 -3.38 25.19
C SER A 24 10.21 -3.20 26.64
N GLU A 25 11.25 -2.39 26.87
CA GLU A 25 11.70 -1.98 28.21
C GLU A 25 10.57 -1.31 29.01
N LEU A 26 9.79 -0.43 28.36
CA LEU A 26 8.69 0.29 28.99
C LEU A 26 7.56 -0.65 29.47
N LEU A 27 7.27 -1.72 28.71
CA LEU A 27 6.28 -2.72 29.13
C LEU A 27 6.75 -3.53 30.33
N ARG A 28 8.04 -3.89 30.38
CA ARG A 28 8.61 -4.58 31.54
C ARG A 28 8.52 -3.70 32.78
N GLU A 29 8.80 -2.41 32.66
CA GLU A 29 8.65 -1.45 33.75
C GLU A 29 7.20 -1.34 34.22
N LEU A 30 6.22 -1.24 33.30
CA LEU A 30 4.80 -1.24 33.67
C LEU A 30 4.43 -2.49 34.49
N HIS A 31 4.91 -3.67 34.08
CA HIS A 31 4.68 -4.90 34.83
C HIS A 31 5.23 -4.83 36.26
N VAL A 32 6.43 -4.25 36.44
CA VAL A 32 6.98 -4.00 37.78
C VAL A 32 6.06 -3.08 38.58
N LEU A 33 5.46 -2.04 37.96
CA LEU A 33 4.54 -1.13 38.65
C LEU A 33 3.30 -1.86 39.20
N HIS A 34 2.76 -2.85 38.48
CA HIS A 34 1.62 -3.63 38.98
C HIS A 34 1.92 -4.37 40.29
N THR A 35 3.18 -4.76 40.50
CA THR A 35 3.61 -5.48 41.72
C THR A 35 3.82 -4.58 42.94
N LEU A 36 3.85 -3.26 42.76
CA LEU A 36 4.06 -2.32 43.87
C LEU A 36 2.79 -2.18 44.74
N PRO A 37 2.92 -2.26 46.08
CA PRO A 37 1.77 -2.18 46.98
C PRO A 37 1.24 -0.76 47.16
N ASP A 38 2.09 0.26 46.98
CA ASP A 38 1.76 1.68 47.20
C ASP A 38 1.11 2.32 45.95
N PRO A 39 -0.20 2.66 46.00
CA PRO A 39 -0.89 3.25 44.86
C PRO A 39 -0.36 4.62 44.44
N GLN A 40 0.10 5.45 45.40
CA GLN A 40 0.60 6.78 45.11
C GLN A 40 1.93 6.68 44.36
N ARG A 41 2.82 5.80 44.83
CA ARG A 41 4.08 5.51 44.15
C ARG A 41 3.87 4.96 42.74
N ARG A 42 2.89 4.08 42.53
CA ARG A 42 2.53 3.58 41.19
C ARG A 42 2.12 4.71 40.25
N GLY A 43 1.31 5.65 40.73
CA GLY A 43 0.89 6.82 39.95
C GLY A 43 2.09 7.65 39.44
N TYR A 44 2.98 8.06 40.35
CA TYR A 44 4.18 8.83 39.99
C TYR A 44 5.13 8.09 39.06
N MET A 45 5.29 6.78 39.26
CA MET A 45 6.15 5.99 38.37
C MET A 45 5.52 5.78 36.99
N LEU A 46 4.19 5.65 36.90
CA LEU A 46 3.48 5.59 35.62
C LEU A 46 3.58 6.92 34.86
N GLU A 47 3.49 8.04 35.56
CA GLU A 47 3.70 9.37 35.00
C GLU A 47 5.08 9.48 34.32
N ALA A 48 6.15 9.17 35.06
CA ALA A 48 7.51 9.18 34.52
C ALA A 48 7.69 8.20 33.33
N LEU A 49 7.02 7.06 33.38
CA LEU A 49 7.03 6.06 32.32
C LEU A 49 6.36 6.57 31.03
N LEU A 50 5.19 7.21 31.16
CA LEU A 50 4.47 7.81 30.04
C LEU A 50 5.23 9.01 29.47
N GLU A 51 5.82 9.85 30.31
CA GLU A 51 6.66 10.96 29.90
C GLU A 51 7.85 10.49 29.03
N ARG A 52 8.50 9.38 29.41
CA ARG A 52 9.52 8.72 28.59
C ARG A 52 8.96 8.20 27.27
N ALA A 53 7.77 7.59 27.28
CA ALA A 53 7.12 7.14 26.05
C ALA A 53 6.86 8.30 25.08
N PHE A 54 6.34 9.43 25.57
CA PHE A 54 6.15 10.64 24.75
C PHE A 54 7.47 11.16 24.16
N ARG A 55 8.55 11.17 24.93
CA ARG A 55 9.89 11.55 24.42
C ARG A 55 10.41 10.58 23.37
N GLN A 56 10.25 9.27 23.57
CA GLN A 56 10.61 8.25 22.58
C GLN A 56 9.78 8.38 21.29
N ALA A 57 8.56 8.88 21.41
CA ALA A 57 7.69 9.24 20.29
C ALA A 57 7.99 10.62 19.67
N HIS A 58 9.10 11.26 20.04
CA HIS A 58 9.57 12.57 19.55
C HIS A 58 8.64 13.76 19.89
N PHE A 59 7.88 13.67 20.98
CA PHE A 59 7.23 14.83 21.54
C PHE A 59 8.13 15.54 22.54
N GLU A 60 7.96 16.85 22.66
CA GLU A 60 8.55 17.61 23.76
C GLU A 60 7.68 17.42 25.00
N ALA A 61 8.22 16.78 26.04
CA ALA A 61 7.51 16.56 27.29
C ALA A 61 8.16 17.39 28.41
N ASP A 62 7.39 18.31 28.98
CA ASP A 62 7.78 19.18 30.09
C ASP A 62 7.06 18.73 31.37
N HIS A 63 7.84 18.36 32.38
CA HIS A 63 7.34 17.82 33.64
C HIS A 63 6.89 18.95 34.56
N ASN A 64 5.70 18.83 35.15
CA ASN A 64 5.10 19.84 36.02
C ASN A 64 5.18 21.27 35.44
N PRO A 65 4.62 21.50 34.24
CA PRO A 65 4.64 22.81 33.62
C PRO A 65 3.82 23.79 34.46
N LYS A 66 4.36 24.99 34.70
CA LYS A 66 3.68 26.03 35.47
C LYS A 66 2.60 26.74 34.65
N MET A 67 1.65 26.00 34.08
CA MET A 67 0.56 26.56 33.27
C MET A 67 -0.54 27.20 34.13
N ASP A 68 -0.73 26.70 35.35
CA ASP A 68 -1.57 27.33 36.39
C ASP A 68 -0.72 27.49 37.67
N PRO A 69 -0.45 28.72 38.14
CA PRO A 69 0.38 28.96 39.33
C PRO A 69 -0.20 28.37 40.63
N GLU A 70 -1.49 28.00 40.65
CA GLU A 70 -2.14 27.44 41.84
C GLU A 70 -2.32 25.91 41.79
N ARG A 71 -2.09 25.25 40.64
CA ARG A 71 -2.41 23.83 40.44
C ARG A 71 -1.31 23.07 39.69
N GLN A 72 -0.83 22.00 40.30
CA GLN A 72 0.10 21.06 39.67
C GLN A 72 -0.63 20.22 38.60
N THR A 73 -0.08 20.23 37.40
CA THR A 73 -0.31 19.24 36.33
C THR A 73 0.83 18.23 36.36
N ASP A 74 0.56 16.99 35.98
CA ASP A 74 1.59 15.96 35.92
C ASP A 74 2.66 16.36 34.88
N PHE A 75 2.28 16.47 33.61
CA PHE A 75 3.17 17.01 32.57
C PHE A 75 2.42 17.60 31.36
N ALA A 76 3.10 18.41 30.55
CA ALA A 76 2.61 18.85 29.25
C ALA A 76 3.42 18.21 28.12
N VAL A 77 2.75 18.01 27.00
CA VAL A 77 3.34 17.47 25.79
C VAL A 77 3.09 18.41 24.63
N ILE A 78 4.14 18.77 23.91
CA ILE A 78 4.07 19.64 22.73
C ILE A 78 4.45 18.82 21.49
N SER A 79 3.61 18.94 20.48
CA SER A 79 3.87 18.48 19.11
C SER A 79 3.87 19.68 18.17
N HIS A 80 4.30 19.48 16.92
CA HIS A 80 4.35 20.53 15.89
C HIS A 80 3.04 21.32 15.72
N SER A 81 1.88 20.71 15.97
CA SER A 81 0.56 21.32 15.71
C SER A 81 -0.40 21.31 16.90
N HIS A 82 -0.05 20.64 18.00
CA HIS A 82 -0.94 20.48 19.15
C HIS A 82 -0.17 20.54 20.46
N ARG A 83 -0.83 21.07 21.50
CA ARG A 83 -0.37 21.06 22.88
C ARG A 83 -1.32 20.21 23.70
N TYR A 84 -0.77 19.33 24.51
CA TYR A 84 -1.51 18.42 25.37
C TYR A 84 -1.17 18.68 26.83
N LEU A 85 -2.20 18.76 27.68
CA LEU A 85 -2.07 18.72 29.13
C LEU A 85 -2.36 17.30 29.58
N VAL A 86 -1.37 16.63 30.19
CA VAL A 86 -1.49 15.23 30.55
C VAL A 86 -1.74 15.08 32.04
N GLU A 87 -2.70 14.22 32.37
CA GLU A 87 -3.04 13.80 33.72
C GLU A 87 -3.03 12.28 33.80
N VAL A 88 -2.40 11.73 34.84
CA VAL A 88 -2.21 10.30 35.03
C VAL A 88 -2.84 9.87 36.35
N LYS A 89 -3.77 8.92 36.28
CA LYS A 89 -4.48 8.41 37.46
C LYS A 89 -4.35 6.89 37.57
N TRP A 90 -3.69 6.44 38.64
CA TRP A 90 -3.68 5.03 39.05
C TRP A 90 -4.60 4.84 40.28
N LYS A 91 -5.89 4.64 40.03
CA LYS A 91 -6.91 4.45 41.09
C LYS A 91 -7.48 3.04 41.06
N ASN A 92 -8.09 2.60 42.17
CA ASN A 92 -8.81 1.33 42.28
C ASN A 92 -10.28 1.43 41.82
N ARG A 93 -10.64 2.50 41.11
CA ARG A 93 -11.95 2.69 40.47
C ARG A 93 -11.76 3.39 39.13
N GLU A 94 -12.74 3.26 38.26
CA GLU A 94 -12.83 4.03 37.02
C GLU A 94 -12.82 5.55 37.32
N ALA A 95 -12.23 6.31 36.39
CA ALA A 95 -12.34 7.77 36.41
C ALA A 95 -13.80 8.19 36.16
N GLY A 96 -14.25 9.25 36.79
CA GLY A 96 -15.60 9.80 36.58
C GLY A 96 -15.58 11.31 36.43
N THR A 97 -16.75 11.93 36.63
CA THR A 97 -16.94 13.40 36.56
C THR A 97 -15.90 14.21 37.34
N PRO A 98 -15.49 13.85 38.58
CA PRO A 98 -14.51 14.65 39.32
C PRO A 98 -13.14 14.72 38.63
N GLU A 99 -12.64 13.59 38.10
CA GLU A 99 -11.37 13.54 37.39
C GLU A 99 -11.42 14.34 36.07
N VAL A 100 -12.53 14.27 35.35
CA VAL A 100 -12.74 15.05 34.10
C VAL A 100 -12.78 16.54 34.39
N ASP A 101 -13.51 16.95 35.43
CA ASP A 101 -13.62 18.36 35.81
C ASP A 101 -12.28 18.91 36.33
N GLU A 102 -11.46 18.08 36.98
CA GLU A 102 -10.09 18.43 37.38
C GLU A 102 -9.25 18.80 36.15
N VAL A 103 -9.20 17.93 35.12
CA VAL A 103 -8.47 18.19 33.87
C VAL A 103 -8.99 19.45 33.18
N ARG A 104 -10.32 19.60 33.04
CA ARG A 104 -10.92 20.78 32.40
C ARG A 104 -10.65 22.08 33.13
N SER A 105 -10.68 22.07 34.45
CA SER A 105 -10.41 23.28 35.23
C SER A 105 -9.04 23.86 34.88
N ARG A 106 -8.07 23.01 34.54
CA ARG A 106 -6.74 23.41 34.09
C ARG A 106 -6.71 23.88 32.63
N LEU A 107 -7.57 23.33 31.76
CA LEU A 107 -7.73 23.81 30.38
C LEU A 107 -8.35 25.20 30.30
N LEU A 108 -9.30 25.52 31.19
CA LEU A 108 -9.99 26.83 31.21
C LEU A 108 -9.05 28.01 31.52
N GLY A 109 -7.90 27.75 32.14
CA GLY A 109 -6.85 28.76 32.35
C GLY A 109 -5.89 28.94 31.17
N GLY A 110 -5.96 28.09 30.14
CA GLY A 110 -5.02 28.03 29.03
C GLY A 110 -5.59 28.48 27.67
N ASP A 111 -4.78 28.35 26.63
CA ASP A 111 -5.18 28.57 25.24
C ASP A 111 -6.22 27.51 24.82
N SER A 112 -7.26 27.93 24.11
CA SER A 112 -8.32 27.07 23.55
C SER A 112 -7.80 25.93 22.65
N THR A 113 -6.55 26.02 22.18
CA THR A 113 -5.89 24.99 21.38
C THR A 113 -5.31 23.84 22.20
N VAL A 114 -5.31 23.92 23.54
CA VAL A 114 -4.77 22.87 24.42
C VAL A 114 -5.79 21.76 24.62
N VAL A 115 -5.35 20.52 24.44
CA VAL A 115 -6.19 19.32 24.60
C VAL A 115 -5.79 18.60 25.91
N GLY A 116 -6.76 18.27 26.76
CA GLY A 116 -6.53 17.45 27.94
C GLY A 116 -6.37 15.97 27.57
N VAL A 117 -5.46 15.26 28.22
CA VAL A 117 -5.26 13.81 28.07
C VAL A 117 -5.27 13.17 29.45
N LEU A 118 -6.20 12.26 29.68
CA LEU A 118 -6.36 11.53 30.93
C LEU A 118 -5.95 10.07 30.74
N PHE A 119 -4.82 9.68 31.31
CA PHE A 119 -4.39 8.28 31.40
C PHE A 119 -4.95 7.65 32.68
N THR A 120 -5.57 6.47 32.54
CA THR A 120 -6.22 5.76 33.65
C THR A 120 -6.10 4.26 33.48
N MET A 121 -5.63 3.55 34.51
CA MET A 121 -5.45 2.09 34.42
C MET A 121 -6.76 1.30 34.40
N LEU A 122 -7.86 1.86 34.92
CA LEU A 122 -9.16 1.18 34.93
C LEU A 122 -10.17 1.78 33.95
N GLY A 123 -9.77 2.75 33.11
CA GLY A 123 -10.68 3.42 32.19
C GLY A 123 -11.56 4.49 32.86
N ILE A 124 -12.70 4.77 32.23
CA ILE A 124 -13.64 5.85 32.59
C ILE A 124 -15.08 5.33 32.62
N ASN A 125 -15.84 5.75 33.62
CA ASN A 125 -17.26 5.40 33.77
C ASN A 125 -18.17 6.21 32.85
N ASP A 126 -19.43 5.79 32.72
CA ASP A 126 -20.37 6.41 31.79
C ASP A 126 -20.70 7.87 32.13
N ASP A 127 -20.78 8.22 33.42
CA ASP A 127 -20.98 9.60 33.85
C ASP A 127 -19.82 10.51 33.40
N GLY A 128 -18.58 10.02 33.53
CA GLY A 128 -17.39 10.68 33.03
C GLY A 128 -17.41 10.85 31.50
N LYS A 129 -17.82 9.82 30.75
CA LYS A 129 -17.99 9.91 29.30
C LYS A 129 -19.03 10.97 28.91
N GLN A 130 -20.20 10.92 29.52
CA GLN A 130 -21.27 11.91 29.28
C GLN A 130 -20.81 13.33 29.64
N ARG A 131 -20.03 13.46 30.72
CA ARG A 131 -19.43 14.73 31.11
C ARG A 131 -18.48 15.25 30.02
N ILE A 132 -17.62 14.40 29.47
CA ILE A 132 -16.71 14.78 28.37
C ILE A 132 -17.52 15.23 27.14
N ILE A 133 -18.49 14.43 26.70
CA ILE A 133 -19.30 14.71 25.50
C ILE A 133 -20.12 16.00 25.65
N GLY A 134 -20.73 16.19 26.82
CA GLY A 134 -21.66 17.29 27.09
C GLY A 134 -21.02 18.68 27.25
N ARG A 135 -19.68 18.79 27.30
CA ARG A 135 -18.98 20.08 27.45
C ARG A 135 -17.71 20.19 26.60
N ARG A 136 -17.79 19.77 25.34
CA ARG A 136 -16.68 19.88 24.37
C ARG A 136 -16.27 21.33 24.08
N ASP A 137 -17.18 22.27 24.30
CA ASP A 137 -16.97 23.72 24.22
C ASP A 137 -16.04 24.27 25.31
N HIS A 138 -15.83 23.52 26.40
CA HIS A 138 -14.93 23.89 27.51
C HIS A 138 -13.58 23.15 27.44
N GLY A 139 -13.18 22.73 26.23
CA GLY A 139 -11.96 21.98 25.98
C GLY A 139 -12.20 20.47 25.84
N LEU A 140 -11.38 19.87 24.97
CA LEU A 140 -11.39 18.44 24.68
C LEU A 140 -10.58 17.68 25.74
N VAL A 141 -11.09 16.53 26.18
CA VAL A 141 -10.40 15.62 27.11
C VAL A 141 -10.40 14.23 26.48
N LEU A 142 -9.22 13.77 26.08
CA LEU A 142 -8.98 12.44 25.53
C LEU A 142 -8.72 11.46 26.68
N VAL A 143 -9.23 10.24 26.58
CA VAL A 143 -9.05 9.22 27.63
C VAL A 143 -8.23 8.06 27.08
N PHE A 144 -7.20 7.68 27.82
CA PHE A 144 -6.35 6.53 27.53
C PHE A 144 -6.49 5.52 28.67
N ASP A 145 -7.04 4.35 28.36
CA ASP A 145 -7.17 3.25 29.33
C ASP A 145 -5.91 2.35 29.33
N GLU A 146 -5.91 1.28 30.13
CA GLU A 146 -4.80 0.32 30.16
C GLU A 146 -4.52 -0.30 28.78
N ALA A 147 -5.53 -0.56 27.96
CA ALA A 147 -5.32 -1.13 26.64
C ALA A 147 -4.59 -0.13 25.71
N ASP A 148 -4.94 1.16 25.78
CA ASP A 148 -4.23 2.22 25.06
C ASP A 148 -2.79 2.40 25.57
N ILE A 149 -2.59 2.38 26.89
CA ILE A 149 -1.27 2.46 27.53
C ILE A 149 -0.38 1.31 27.08
N LEU A 150 -0.91 0.08 27.06
CA LEU A 150 -0.15 -1.09 26.60
C LEU A 150 0.25 -1.02 25.13
N VAL A 151 -0.52 -0.33 24.28
CA VAL A 151 -0.12 -0.06 22.88
C VAL A 151 0.99 0.98 22.85
N ALA A 152 0.80 2.10 23.53
CA ALA A 152 1.76 3.20 23.58
C ALA A 152 3.12 2.80 24.19
N LEU A 153 3.14 1.94 25.22
CA LEU A 153 4.40 1.49 25.83
C LEU A 153 5.07 0.37 25.02
N ARG A 154 4.31 -0.38 24.22
CA ARG A 154 4.89 -1.38 23.32
C ARG A 154 5.61 -0.73 22.16
N ASP A 155 4.97 0.27 21.56
CA ASP A 155 5.51 1.09 20.49
C ASP A 155 5.12 2.55 20.74
N PRO A 156 6.02 3.36 21.31
CA PRO A 156 5.76 4.78 21.57
C PRO A 156 5.34 5.57 20.33
N HIS A 157 5.74 5.16 19.12
CA HIS A 157 5.36 5.84 17.88
C HIS A 157 3.86 5.79 17.59
N GLU A 158 3.14 4.87 18.24
CA GLU A 158 1.68 4.79 18.17
C GLU A 158 0.97 5.93 18.92
N LEU A 159 1.65 6.65 19.82
CA LEU A 159 1.03 7.74 20.60
C LEU A 159 0.42 8.83 19.69
N ALA A 160 1.14 9.25 18.65
CA ALA A 160 0.65 10.26 17.71
C ALA A 160 -0.62 9.81 16.98
N ARG A 161 -0.69 8.51 16.65
CA ARG A 161 -1.82 7.87 15.99
C ARG A 161 -3.03 7.79 16.92
N LEU A 162 -2.82 7.32 18.15
CA LEU A 162 -3.85 7.22 19.19
C LEU A 162 -4.43 8.59 19.58
N LEU A 163 -3.57 9.60 19.80
CA LEU A 163 -4.00 10.96 20.13
C LEU A 163 -4.89 11.53 19.03
N ARG A 164 -4.46 11.42 17.78
CA ARG A 164 -5.22 11.90 16.62
C ARG A 164 -6.57 11.17 16.51
N HIS A 165 -6.54 9.84 16.59
CA HIS A 165 -7.77 9.03 16.51
C HIS A 165 -8.78 9.47 17.57
N LYS A 166 -8.37 9.52 18.84
CA LYS A 166 -9.25 9.90 19.96
C LYS A 166 -9.70 11.36 19.86
N HIS A 167 -8.82 12.25 19.39
CA HIS A 167 -9.18 13.63 19.11
C HIS A 167 -10.30 13.70 18.07
N ASP A 168 -10.16 13.01 16.93
CA ASP A 168 -11.14 13.04 15.85
C ASP A 168 -12.47 12.39 16.28
N GLN A 169 -12.42 11.28 17.02
CA GLN A 169 -13.63 10.66 17.61
C GLN A 169 -14.40 11.65 18.49
N LEU A 170 -13.72 12.40 19.33
CA LEU A 170 -14.38 13.34 20.23
C LEU A 170 -14.82 14.63 19.52
N ALA A 171 -13.93 15.22 18.72
CA ALA A 171 -14.15 16.49 18.04
C ALA A 171 -15.21 16.36 16.93
N VAL A 172 -15.08 15.34 16.08
CA VAL A 172 -15.95 15.15 14.90
C VAL A 172 -17.20 14.35 15.26
N HIS A 173 -17.02 13.22 15.95
CA HIS A 173 -18.13 12.28 16.19
C HIS A 173 -18.82 12.46 17.55
N GLY A 174 -18.23 13.21 18.47
CA GLY A 174 -18.77 13.40 19.82
C GLY A 174 -18.76 12.12 20.65
N GLN A 175 -17.79 11.24 20.39
CA GLN A 175 -17.64 9.95 21.06
C GLN A 175 -16.34 9.91 21.87
N VAL A 176 -16.40 9.32 23.07
CA VAL A 176 -15.22 9.03 23.87
C VAL A 176 -14.79 7.60 23.54
N ASP A 177 -13.65 7.48 22.86
CA ASP A 177 -13.05 6.18 22.55
C ASP A 177 -12.13 5.70 23.69
N VAL A 178 -12.32 4.46 24.13
CA VAL A 178 -11.47 3.76 25.11
C VAL A 178 -10.89 2.50 24.48
N GLY A 179 -9.62 2.19 24.73
CA GLY A 179 -8.88 1.13 24.05
C GLY A 179 -9.54 -0.26 24.06
N ALA A 180 -10.28 -0.60 25.13
CA ALA A 180 -11.08 -1.84 25.16
C ALA A 180 -12.19 -1.87 24.08
N GLN A 181 -12.87 -0.74 23.87
CA GLN A 181 -13.91 -0.60 22.84
C GLN A 181 -13.32 -0.59 21.43
N HIS A 182 -12.11 -0.07 21.23
CA HIS A 182 -11.41 -0.12 19.95
C HIS A 182 -11.13 -1.59 19.51
N ARG A 183 -10.84 -2.50 20.47
CA ARG A 183 -10.71 -3.95 20.17
C ARG A 183 -12.05 -4.61 19.81
N GLU A 184 -13.14 -4.21 20.44
CA GLU A 184 -14.48 -4.77 20.19
C GLU A 184 -15.16 -4.19 18.94
N ALA A 185 -14.95 -2.90 18.66
CA ALA A 185 -15.43 -2.22 17.45
C ALA A 185 -14.71 -2.72 16.19
N ARG A 186 -13.38 -2.97 16.26
CA ARG A 186 -12.65 -3.68 15.20
C ARG A 186 -13.16 -5.10 14.96
N ARG A 187 -13.67 -5.77 16.01
CA ARG A 187 -14.29 -7.10 15.91
C ARG A 187 -15.75 -7.07 15.44
N SER A 188 -16.37 -5.90 15.36
CA SER A 188 -17.76 -5.74 14.99
C SER A 188 -17.86 -5.23 13.54
N PRO A 189 -17.88 -6.10 12.52
CA PRO A 189 -17.97 -5.72 11.10
C PRO A 189 -19.26 -4.98 10.71
N ARG A 190 -20.17 -4.75 11.66
CA ARG A 190 -21.54 -4.29 11.40
C ARG A 190 -21.72 -2.80 11.10
N SER A 191 -20.78 -1.91 11.43
CA SER A 191 -20.99 -0.46 11.20
C SER A 191 -20.56 0.03 9.81
N ARG A 192 -19.69 -0.70 9.09
CA ARG A 192 -19.30 -0.37 7.70
C ARG A 192 -20.23 -0.96 6.63
N ALA A 193 -21.06 -1.95 6.98
CA ALA A 193 -22.00 -2.59 6.06
C ALA A 193 -23.01 -1.64 5.39
N GLY A 194 -23.15 -0.38 5.87
CA GLY A 194 -24.05 0.61 5.29
C GLY A 194 -23.45 1.46 4.15
N LYS A 195 -22.14 1.40 3.92
CA LYS A 195 -21.46 2.10 2.81
C LYS A 195 -20.43 1.18 2.18
N GLU A 196 -20.88 0.12 1.51
CA GLU A 196 -20.07 -0.49 0.47
C GLU A 196 -19.92 0.56 -0.65
N GLN A 197 -18.91 1.43 -0.52
CA GLN A 197 -18.44 2.13 -1.70
C GLN A 197 -17.94 1.06 -2.65
N ARG A 198 -18.62 0.95 -3.79
CA ARG A 198 -18.24 -0.03 -4.79
C ARG A 198 -16.92 0.43 -5.37
N LEU A 199 -15.86 -0.36 -5.15
CA LEU A 199 -14.61 -0.25 -5.90
C LEU A 199 -14.94 -0.16 -7.39
N PRO A 200 -14.19 0.65 -8.16
CA PRO A 200 -14.46 0.88 -9.57
C PRO A 200 -14.47 -0.44 -10.34
N GLU A 201 -15.32 -0.49 -11.37
CA GLU A 201 -15.25 -1.57 -12.35
C GLU A 201 -13.97 -1.40 -13.16
N THR A 202 -13.34 -2.52 -13.52
CA THR A 202 -12.20 -2.50 -14.43
C THR A 202 -12.66 -2.06 -15.81
N HIS A 203 -11.84 -1.25 -16.47
CA HIS A 203 -12.04 -0.94 -17.89
C HIS A 203 -11.75 -2.17 -18.76
N HIS A 204 -10.92 -3.10 -18.30
CA HIS A 204 -10.48 -4.26 -19.06
C HIS A 204 -11.29 -5.51 -18.77
N ARG A 205 -11.51 -6.33 -19.81
CA ARG A 205 -12.07 -7.69 -19.73
C ARG A 205 -10.98 -8.72 -20.01
N LEU A 206 -11.05 -9.87 -19.36
CA LEU A 206 -10.14 -10.99 -19.58
C LEU A 206 -10.89 -12.10 -20.29
N LEU A 207 -10.41 -12.49 -21.48
CA LEU A 207 -11.00 -13.57 -22.26
C LEU A 207 -10.03 -14.74 -22.34
N ASN A 208 -10.51 -15.97 -22.18
CA ASN A 208 -9.74 -17.14 -22.55
C ASN A 208 -9.59 -17.24 -24.08
N ILE A 209 -8.83 -18.22 -24.58
CA ILE A 209 -8.62 -18.41 -26.02
C ILE A 209 -9.92 -18.72 -26.78
N ASP A 210 -10.92 -19.27 -26.10
CA ASP A 210 -12.24 -19.60 -26.64
C ASP A 210 -13.18 -18.38 -26.68
N GLY A 211 -12.73 -17.23 -26.16
CA GLY A 211 -13.48 -15.97 -26.12
C GLY A 211 -14.44 -15.84 -24.93
N GLU A 212 -14.40 -16.77 -23.98
CA GLU A 212 -15.19 -16.71 -22.76
C GLU A 212 -14.51 -15.80 -21.73
N GLU A 213 -15.33 -15.01 -21.02
CA GLU A 213 -14.83 -14.13 -19.98
C GLU A 213 -14.43 -14.91 -18.72
N VAL A 214 -13.25 -14.61 -18.20
CA VAL A 214 -12.69 -15.24 -17.00
C VAL A 214 -12.39 -14.18 -15.94
N PRO A 215 -12.54 -14.49 -14.64
CA PRO A 215 -12.31 -13.50 -13.57
C PRO A 215 -10.82 -13.16 -13.38
N SER A 216 -9.94 -14.08 -13.77
CA SER A 216 -8.49 -13.95 -13.67
C SER A 216 -7.83 -14.97 -14.59
N PHE A 217 -6.63 -14.66 -15.07
CA PHE A 217 -5.74 -15.64 -15.66
C PHE A 217 -4.99 -16.41 -14.59
N HIS A 218 -4.57 -17.64 -14.89
CA HIS A 218 -3.73 -18.42 -14.00
C HIS A 218 -2.74 -19.30 -14.76
N GLY A 219 -1.64 -19.65 -14.11
CA GLY A 219 -0.62 -20.53 -14.64
C GLY A 219 0.20 -21.19 -13.55
N ALA A 220 1.03 -22.17 -13.92
CA ALA A 220 2.00 -22.72 -12.98
C ALA A 220 2.93 -21.60 -12.49
N GLY A 221 3.32 -21.63 -11.21
CA GLY A 221 4.14 -20.58 -10.63
C GLY A 221 4.68 -20.98 -9.26
N ASP A 222 5.50 -20.10 -8.70
CA ASP A 222 5.95 -20.16 -7.31
C ASP A 222 5.80 -18.77 -6.69
N PHE A 223 6.11 -18.65 -5.40
CA PHE A 223 6.14 -17.38 -4.68
C PHE A 223 7.05 -16.32 -5.33
N GLY A 224 6.71 -15.07 -5.10
CA GLY A 224 7.28 -13.93 -5.79
C GLY A 224 6.48 -12.65 -5.58
N THR A 225 7.07 -11.56 -6.07
CA THR A 225 6.56 -10.21 -5.81
C THR A 225 6.28 -9.45 -7.10
N THR A 226 6.08 -10.17 -8.20
CA THR A 226 5.84 -9.60 -9.53
C THR A 226 4.36 -9.41 -9.81
N VAL A 227 4.03 -8.24 -10.36
CA VAL A 227 2.74 -7.93 -10.98
C VAL A 227 2.95 -7.50 -12.42
N PHE A 228 2.14 -8.06 -13.32
CA PHE A 228 2.14 -7.63 -14.72
C PHE A 228 1.27 -6.39 -14.87
N CYS A 229 1.79 -5.37 -15.54
CA CYS A 229 1.07 -4.14 -15.86
C CYS A 229 0.99 -3.95 -17.38
N LEU A 230 -0.12 -3.34 -17.83
CA LEU A 230 -0.30 -2.99 -19.25
C LEU A 230 0.44 -1.70 -19.62
N GLU A 231 0.57 -0.82 -18.64
CA GLU A 231 1.24 0.46 -18.73
C GLU A 231 2.09 0.64 -17.48
N LEU A 232 3.34 1.09 -17.66
CA LEU A 232 4.27 1.35 -16.57
C LEU A 232 4.73 2.82 -16.68
N PRO A 233 4.22 3.71 -15.82
CA PRO A 233 4.62 5.11 -15.83
C PRO A 233 6.13 5.27 -15.61
N ASP A 234 6.77 6.10 -16.44
CA ASP A 234 8.19 6.39 -16.33
C ASP A 234 8.42 7.58 -15.38
N VAL A 235 8.73 7.28 -14.12
CA VAL A 235 9.01 8.30 -13.11
C VAL A 235 10.38 8.97 -13.29
N ASP A 236 11.27 8.39 -14.11
CA ASP A 236 12.59 8.96 -14.42
C ASP A 236 12.48 10.01 -15.55
N TRP A 237 11.42 9.96 -16.35
CA TRP A 237 11.23 10.85 -17.49
C TRP A 237 10.64 12.21 -17.06
N VAL A 238 11.45 13.01 -16.37
CA VAL A 238 11.14 14.41 -16.03
C VAL A 238 12.07 15.35 -16.80
N PRO A 239 11.56 16.45 -17.39
CA PRO A 239 12.38 17.41 -18.15
C PRO A 239 13.59 17.99 -17.39
N ALA A 240 13.60 17.88 -16.05
CA ALA A 240 14.62 18.43 -15.17
C ALA A 240 15.73 17.44 -14.75
N ALA A 241 15.85 16.27 -15.38
CA ALA A 241 16.87 15.25 -15.05
C ALA A 241 16.84 14.78 -13.58
N GLY A 242 15.64 14.51 -13.06
CA GLY A 242 15.45 13.98 -11.71
C GLY A 242 15.28 12.46 -11.71
N SER A 243 15.78 11.80 -10.67
CA SER A 243 15.64 10.36 -10.45
C SER A 243 14.38 10.02 -9.63
N GLY A 244 13.27 10.73 -9.82
CA GLY A 244 12.04 10.51 -9.05
C GLY A 244 12.22 10.42 -7.52
N MET A 245 11.28 9.75 -6.88
CA MET A 245 11.32 9.40 -5.46
C MET A 245 10.48 8.17 -5.15
N CYS A 246 10.77 7.55 -4.02
CA CYS A 246 9.96 6.49 -3.44
C CYS A 246 9.38 6.91 -2.08
N LEU A 247 8.14 6.53 -1.82
CA LEU A 247 7.50 6.63 -0.50
C LEU A 247 7.00 5.25 -0.10
N ASP A 248 7.53 4.74 1.02
CA ASP A 248 7.15 3.45 1.58
C ASP A 248 6.27 3.64 2.81
N MET A 249 5.15 2.94 2.84
CA MET A 249 4.13 3.04 3.87
C MET A 249 3.74 1.65 4.38
N PRO A 250 4.32 1.20 5.50
CA PRO A 250 3.88 -0.03 6.14
C PRO A 250 2.42 0.11 6.54
N VAL A 251 1.57 -0.78 6.01
CA VAL A 251 0.13 -0.71 6.20
C VAL A 251 -0.23 -1.45 7.48
N ALA A 252 -0.79 -0.75 8.46
CA ALA A 252 -1.24 -1.38 9.70
C ALA A 252 -2.61 -2.08 9.49
N ALA A 253 -2.55 -3.27 8.89
CA ALA A 253 -3.66 -4.22 8.78
C ALA A 253 -3.19 -5.62 9.21
N ARG A 254 -4.03 -6.36 9.95
CA ARG A 254 -3.71 -7.67 10.53
C ARG A 254 -4.61 -8.79 10.03
N SER A 255 -5.68 -8.45 9.31
CA SER A 255 -6.62 -9.39 8.70
C SER A 255 -6.98 -8.96 7.29
N GLN A 256 -7.56 -9.88 6.53
CA GLN A 256 -8.14 -9.57 5.22
C GLN A 256 -9.17 -8.45 5.30
N ASP A 257 -10.08 -8.47 6.26
CA ASP A 257 -11.11 -7.41 6.39
C ASP A 257 -10.51 -6.03 6.67
N GLU A 258 -9.49 -5.95 7.55
CA GLU A 258 -8.79 -4.69 7.80
C GLU A 258 -8.08 -4.19 6.52
N PHE A 259 -7.46 -5.09 5.76
CA PHE A 259 -6.82 -4.77 4.48
C PHE A 259 -7.81 -4.30 3.41
N LEU A 260 -8.93 -5.00 3.25
CA LEU A 260 -9.99 -4.59 2.32
C LEU A 260 -10.51 -3.19 2.68
N GLY A 261 -10.64 -2.90 3.98
CA GLY A 261 -10.96 -1.56 4.45
C GLY A 261 -9.91 -0.49 4.09
N ARG A 262 -8.64 -0.87 3.85
CA ARG A 262 -7.59 0.06 3.36
C ARG A 262 -7.67 0.29 1.85
N LEU A 263 -8.12 -0.70 1.09
CA LEU A 263 -8.43 -0.50 -0.33
C LEU A 263 -9.62 0.46 -0.50
N ASP A 264 -10.63 0.35 0.36
CA ASP A 264 -11.73 1.32 0.39
C ASP A 264 -11.23 2.73 0.75
N ASP A 265 -10.31 2.86 1.71
CA ASP A 265 -9.67 4.14 2.05
C ASP A 265 -8.90 4.73 0.83
N LEU A 266 -8.19 3.91 0.05
CA LEU A 266 -7.53 4.36 -1.19
C LEU A 266 -8.54 4.84 -2.24
N ASN A 267 -9.63 4.11 -2.41
CA ASN A 267 -10.70 4.47 -3.34
C ASN A 267 -11.40 5.78 -2.93
N GLU A 268 -11.71 5.96 -1.63
CA GLU A 268 -12.28 7.20 -1.09
C GLU A 268 -11.41 8.42 -1.38
N LEU A 269 -10.09 8.23 -1.39
CA LEU A 269 -9.09 9.26 -1.66
C LEU A 269 -8.80 9.44 -3.16
N GLY A 270 -9.42 8.64 -4.04
CA GLY A 270 -9.24 8.71 -5.49
C GLY A 270 -7.95 8.07 -6.01
N TRP A 271 -7.31 7.19 -5.23
CA TRP A 271 -6.09 6.49 -5.64
C TRP A 271 -6.33 5.16 -6.34
N ILE A 272 -7.55 4.64 -6.34
CA ILE A 272 -7.91 3.44 -7.10
C ILE A 272 -8.65 3.86 -8.36
N THR A 273 -8.25 3.30 -9.50
CA THR A 273 -8.87 3.57 -10.80
C THR A 273 -9.46 2.29 -11.40
N ASP A 274 -9.97 2.39 -12.63
CA ASP A 274 -10.42 1.26 -13.43
C ASP A 274 -9.28 0.50 -14.11
N ARG A 275 -8.01 0.90 -13.87
CA ARG A 275 -6.82 0.34 -14.51
C ARG A 275 -5.98 -0.56 -13.63
N GLY A 276 -6.30 -0.72 -12.34
CA GLY A 276 -5.48 -1.53 -11.43
C GLY A 276 -5.17 -2.93 -11.97
N GLN A 277 -4.00 -3.47 -11.66
CA GLN A 277 -3.63 -4.85 -11.96
C GLN A 277 -3.16 -5.55 -10.70
N TRP A 278 -3.28 -6.87 -10.67
CA TRP A 278 -2.90 -7.62 -9.49
C TRP A 278 -2.36 -9.01 -9.82
N ALA A 279 -1.56 -9.52 -8.89
CA ALA A 279 -1.12 -10.90 -8.84
C ALA A 279 -1.36 -11.47 -7.44
N ILE A 280 -1.84 -12.71 -7.37
CA ILE A 280 -1.86 -13.53 -6.15
C ILE A 280 -1.05 -14.78 -6.45
N GLN A 281 -0.15 -15.15 -5.55
CA GLN A 281 0.86 -16.17 -5.77
C GLN A 281 0.83 -17.20 -4.65
N GLN A 282 0.82 -18.46 -5.07
CA GLN A 282 0.82 -19.64 -4.21
C GLN A 282 1.78 -20.67 -4.83
N HIS A 283 2.37 -21.52 -4.00
CA HIS A 283 3.19 -22.61 -4.48
C HIS A 283 2.43 -23.44 -5.53
N GLY A 284 3.03 -23.58 -6.71
CA GLY A 284 2.47 -24.30 -7.83
C GLY A 284 1.52 -23.51 -8.73
N ARG A 285 0.99 -22.35 -8.31
CA ARG A 285 0.04 -21.58 -9.11
C ARG A 285 0.02 -20.09 -8.79
N ASN A 286 0.07 -19.28 -9.86
CA ASN A 286 -0.09 -17.83 -9.80
C ASN A 286 -1.37 -17.41 -10.54
N TRP A 287 -2.07 -16.43 -10.00
CA TRP A 287 -3.25 -15.81 -10.58
C TRP A 287 -2.99 -14.34 -10.84
N HIS A 288 -3.55 -13.85 -11.94
CA HIS A 288 -3.36 -12.49 -12.41
C HIS A 288 -4.69 -11.91 -12.88
N GLY A 289 -4.96 -10.65 -12.54
CA GLY A 289 -6.20 -10.01 -12.96
C GLY A 289 -6.12 -8.49 -13.06
N VAL A 290 -7.27 -7.90 -13.38
CA VAL A 290 -7.45 -6.47 -13.66
C VAL A 290 -8.61 -5.89 -12.85
N GLY A 291 -8.39 -4.74 -12.24
CA GLY A 291 -9.29 -3.99 -11.39
C GLY A 291 -9.25 -4.35 -9.91
N ALA A 292 -9.46 -3.35 -9.06
CA ALA A 292 -9.55 -3.54 -7.61
C ALA A 292 -10.73 -4.44 -7.20
N ARG A 293 -11.87 -4.35 -7.90
CA ARG A 293 -13.03 -5.20 -7.56
C ARG A 293 -12.74 -6.67 -7.78
N SER A 294 -12.12 -7.04 -8.90
CA SER A 294 -11.75 -8.45 -9.16
C SER A 294 -10.67 -8.92 -8.19
N PHE A 295 -9.74 -8.04 -7.80
CA PHE A 295 -8.74 -8.34 -6.77
C PHE A 295 -9.38 -8.70 -5.43
N VAL A 296 -10.30 -7.86 -4.96
CA VAL A 296 -11.03 -8.11 -3.71
C VAL A 296 -11.86 -9.39 -3.79
N GLN A 297 -12.53 -9.62 -4.92
CA GLN A 297 -13.28 -10.86 -5.13
C GLN A 297 -12.36 -12.07 -5.09
N ALA A 298 -11.20 -12.02 -5.75
CA ALA A 298 -10.22 -13.08 -5.70
C ALA A 298 -9.76 -13.34 -4.24
N LEU A 299 -9.42 -12.31 -3.46
CA LEU A 299 -9.03 -12.50 -2.06
C LEU A 299 -10.14 -13.15 -1.22
N LYS A 300 -11.41 -12.81 -1.47
CA LYS A 300 -12.56 -13.44 -0.79
C LYS A 300 -12.76 -14.90 -1.20
N ASP A 301 -12.60 -15.20 -2.48
CA ASP A 301 -12.80 -16.53 -3.07
C ASP A 301 -11.55 -17.43 -2.98
N TRP A 302 -10.69 -17.22 -1.98
CA TRP A 302 -9.43 -17.94 -1.85
C TRP A 302 -9.62 -19.46 -1.77
N GLU A 303 -10.61 -19.94 -1.01
CA GLU A 303 -10.90 -21.38 -0.86
C GLU A 303 -11.21 -22.04 -2.20
N ALA A 304 -12.11 -21.43 -2.97
CA ALA A 304 -12.49 -21.94 -4.29
C ALA A 304 -11.30 -21.92 -5.27
N ARG A 305 -10.48 -20.87 -5.19
CA ARG A 305 -9.30 -20.70 -6.03
C ARG A 305 -8.23 -21.75 -5.75
N THR A 306 -8.00 -22.08 -4.48
CA THR A 306 -6.97 -23.04 -4.05
C THR A 306 -7.46 -24.49 -4.00
N ALA A 307 -8.77 -24.75 -4.09
CA ALA A 307 -9.35 -26.09 -4.01
C ALA A 307 -8.80 -27.10 -5.04
N ALA A 308 -8.30 -26.61 -6.18
CA ALA A 308 -7.72 -27.43 -7.24
C ALA A 308 -6.19 -27.65 -7.10
N LEU A 309 -5.58 -27.24 -5.98
CA LEU A 309 -4.17 -27.49 -5.70
C LEU A 309 -4.00 -28.76 -4.87
N ASP A 310 -3.02 -29.58 -5.25
CA ASP A 310 -2.75 -30.84 -4.55
C ASP A 310 -2.17 -30.62 -3.15
N ASP A 311 -1.34 -29.58 -2.98
CA ASP A 311 -0.66 -29.24 -1.73
C ASP A 311 -0.50 -27.71 -1.60
N PRO A 312 -1.56 -26.96 -1.27
CA PRO A 312 -1.47 -25.52 -1.10
C PRO A 312 -0.64 -25.18 0.15
N HIS A 313 0.34 -24.28 0.01
CA HIS A 313 1.07 -23.78 1.17
C HIS A 313 0.14 -23.01 2.12
N HIS A 314 0.52 -22.90 3.38
CA HIS A 314 -0.25 -22.21 4.43
C HIS A 314 -0.26 -20.66 4.27
N SER A 315 0.28 -20.11 3.19
CA SER A 315 0.35 -18.67 2.92
C SER A 315 0.21 -18.37 1.44
N GLU A 316 -0.34 -17.21 1.10
CA GLU A 316 -0.41 -16.65 -0.25
C GLU A 316 0.20 -15.25 -0.26
N GLU A 317 0.99 -14.94 -1.27
CA GLU A 317 1.52 -13.59 -1.50
C GLU A 317 0.63 -12.84 -2.49
N PHE A 318 0.53 -11.52 -2.36
CA PHE A 318 -0.18 -10.69 -3.31
C PHE A 318 0.58 -9.41 -3.62
N VAL A 319 0.32 -8.90 -4.82
CA VAL A 319 0.75 -7.57 -5.26
C VAL A 319 -0.39 -6.95 -6.05
N TYR A 320 -0.82 -5.76 -5.64
CA TYR A 320 -1.70 -4.86 -6.38
C TYR A 320 -0.87 -3.72 -6.95
N PHE A 321 -1.12 -3.31 -8.19
CA PHE A 321 -0.47 -2.19 -8.86
C PHE A 321 -1.51 -1.23 -9.40
N GLU A 322 -1.21 0.05 -9.35
CA GLU A 322 -2.04 1.10 -9.90
C GLU A 322 -1.18 2.30 -10.33
N ALA A 323 -1.50 2.86 -11.50
CA ALA A 323 -0.93 4.12 -11.94
C ALA A 323 -1.62 5.28 -11.22
N CYS A 324 -0.87 6.31 -10.85
CA CYS A 324 -1.41 7.48 -10.17
C CYS A 324 -0.81 8.77 -10.73
N ASP A 325 -1.35 9.91 -10.30
CA ASP A 325 -0.81 11.20 -10.76
C ASP A 325 0.66 11.35 -10.32
N GLY A 326 1.52 11.61 -11.30
CA GLY A 326 2.95 11.72 -11.10
C GLY A 326 3.68 10.38 -10.87
N GLY A 327 3.06 9.21 -11.07
CA GLY A 327 3.79 7.93 -10.99
C GLY A 327 2.90 6.71 -10.86
N PHE A 328 3.25 5.81 -9.93
CA PHE A 328 2.47 4.60 -9.64
C PHE A 328 2.73 4.11 -8.21
N TYR A 329 1.94 3.15 -7.76
CA TYR A 329 2.21 2.46 -6.51
C TYR A 329 1.91 0.98 -6.58
N THR A 330 2.53 0.23 -5.67
CA THR A 330 2.20 -1.17 -5.42
C THR A 330 1.75 -1.34 -3.97
N VAL A 331 0.75 -2.19 -3.74
CA VAL A 331 0.41 -2.71 -2.41
C VAL A 331 0.70 -4.19 -2.39
N SER A 332 1.67 -4.63 -1.59
CA SER A 332 2.06 -6.03 -1.50
C SER A 332 1.95 -6.55 -0.08
N GLY A 333 1.75 -7.86 0.06
CA GLY A 333 1.64 -8.50 1.36
C GLY A 333 1.44 -10.01 1.29
N SER A 334 1.23 -10.63 2.45
CA SER A 334 1.04 -12.08 2.56
C SER A 334 -0.09 -12.44 3.52
N PHE A 335 -1.06 -13.21 3.04
CA PHE A 335 -2.14 -13.76 3.85
C PHE A 335 -1.87 -15.22 4.24
N SER A 336 -2.32 -15.63 5.41
CA SER A 336 -2.44 -17.07 5.70
C SER A 336 -3.52 -17.71 4.82
N ALA A 337 -3.28 -18.92 4.35
CA ALA A 337 -4.23 -19.76 3.61
C ALA A 337 -5.12 -20.57 4.59
N GLU A 338 -5.57 -19.91 5.65
CA GLU A 338 -6.42 -20.46 6.70
C GLU A 338 -7.66 -19.58 6.88
N PRO A 339 -8.75 -20.09 7.49
CA PRO A 339 -9.96 -19.30 7.73
C PRO A 339 -9.73 -17.97 8.49
N THR A 340 -8.65 -17.88 9.26
CA THR A 340 -8.29 -16.65 9.98
C THR A 340 -7.80 -15.52 9.07
N ARG A 341 -7.33 -15.83 7.86
CA ARG A 341 -6.81 -14.89 6.84
C ARG A 341 -5.97 -13.77 7.45
N ARG A 342 -4.99 -14.15 8.28
CA ARG A 342 -4.09 -13.22 8.96
C ARG A 342 -3.16 -12.59 7.94
N LEU A 343 -3.00 -11.27 8.01
CA LEU A 343 -2.05 -10.52 7.20
C LEU A 343 -0.76 -10.36 7.99
N ALA A 344 0.33 -10.98 7.50
CA ALA A 344 1.61 -10.96 8.22
C ALA A 344 2.45 -9.73 7.88
N ARG A 345 2.49 -9.33 6.60
CA ARG A 345 3.19 -8.16 6.10
C ARG A 345 2.32 -7.46 5.07
N CYS A 346 2.29 -6.14 5.09
CA CYS A 346 1.63 -5.33 4.08
C CYS A 346 2.36 -4.00 3.94
N ASN A 347 2.75 -3.65 2.72
CA ASN A 347 3.40 -2.38 2.41
C ASN A 347 2.75 -1.76 1.19
N ALA A 348 2.55 -0.44 1.24
CA ALA A 348 2.22 0.36 0.08
C ALA A 348 3.45 1.18 -0.31
N SER A 349 3.98 0.96 -1.51
CA SER A 349 5.19 1.61 -2.00
C SER A 349 4.86 2.41 -3.25
N PHE A 350 5.05 3.71 -3.17
CA PHE A 350 4.82 4.67 -4.25
C PHE A 350 6.14 4.98 -4.91
N GLN A 351 6.13 5.10 -6.22
CA GLN A 351 7.18 5.75 -7.00
C GLN A 351 6.59 6.96 -7.70
N LEU A 352 7.19 8.12 -7.48
CA LEU A 352 6.70 9.39 -7.99
C LEU A 352 7.82 10.13 -8.73
N VAL A 353 7.47 10.98 -9.68
CA VAL A 353 8.41 11.85 -10.42
C VAL A 353 9.15 12.85 -9.51
N GLY A 354 8.64 13.08 -8.29
CA GLY A 354 9.22 13.98 -7.29
C GLY A 354 8.27 14.25 -6.13
N VAL A 355 8.71 15.06 -5.16
CA VAL A 355 7.87 15.43 -4.00
C VAL A 355 6.76 16.35 -4.50
N PRO A 356 5.46 16.02 -4.31
CA PRO A 356 4.40 16.95 -4.65
C PRO A 356 4.55 18.24 -3.81
N VAL A 357 4.31 19.40 -4.43
CA VAL A 357 4.38 20.70 -3.74
C VAL A 357 3.44 20.74 -2.55
N ASP A 358 2.25 20.15 -2.70
CA ASP A 358 1.33 19.89 -1.61
C ASP A 358 1.34 18.39 -1.26
N PRO A 359 1.97 17.99 -0.14
CA PRO A 359 1.94 16.60 0.32
C PRO A 359 0.62 16.22 1.02
N GLY A 360 -0.39 17.08 1.02
CA GLY A 360 -1.64 16.90 1.78
C GLY A 360 -2.37 15.58 1.49
N SER A 361 -2.44 15.15 0.23
CA SER A 361 -3.06 13.87 -0.16
C SER A 361 -2.27 12.67 0.39
N LEU A 362 -0.94 12.70 0.31
CA LEU A 362 -0.06 11.67 0.88
C LEU A 362 -0.11 11.67 2.41
N GLN A 363 -0.23 12.83 3.04
CA GLN A 363 -0.45 12.93 4.48
C GLN A 363 -1.80 12.33 4.87
N GLN A 364 -2.88 12.61 4.15
CA GLN A 364 -4.19 12.01 4.41
C GLN A 364 -4.14 10.49 4.27
N LEU A 365 -3.46 10.00 3.22
CA LEU A 365 -3.23 8.58 3.02
C LEU A 365 -2.48 7.96 4.21
N TYR A 366 -1.40 8.58 4.66
CA TYR A 366 -0.62 8.17 5.83
C TYR A 366 -1.48 8.08 7.10
N ARG A 367 -2.40 9.03 7.29
CA ARG A 367 -3.37 9.01 8.41
C ARG A 367 -4.36 7.87 8.29
N ARG A 368 -4.90 7.63 7.08
CA ARG A 368 -5.88 6.56 6.83
C ARG A 368 -5.25 5.18 6.98
N PHE A 369 -4.04 5.00 6.47
CA PHE A 369 -3.31 3.72 6.52
C PHE A 369 -2.79 3.38 7.91
N ASP A 370 -2.98 4.29 8.87
CA ASP A 370 -2.62 4.09 10.28
C ASP A 370 -1.11 3.81 10.40
N VAL A 371 -0.32 4.45 9.52
CA VAL A 371 1.12 4.20 9.40
C VAL A 371 1.81 4.77 10.65
N PRO A 372 2.60 3.96 11.37
CA PRO A 372 3.38 4.44 12.52
C PRO A 372 4.39 5.47 12.04
N SER A 373 4.47 6.60 12.78
CA SER A 373 5.05 7.93 12.48
C SER A 373 6.35 8.13 11.64
N ARG A 374 6.93 7.08 11.04
CA ARG A 374 8.12 7.12 10.19
C ARG A 374 7.80 6.71 8.75
N GLY A 375 7.29 7.67 7.97
CA GLY A 375 7.27 7.62 6.51
C GLY A 375 8.33 8.58 6.01
N TYR A 376 9.19 8.14 5.13
CA TYR A 376 10.22 9.00 4.56
C TYR A 376 10.23 8.85 3.05
N PHE A 377 10.46 9.99 2.42
CA PHE A 377 10.73 10.06 1.00
C PHE A 377 12.18 9.67 0.76
N ARG A 378 12.40 8.66 -0.07
CA ARG A 378 13.72 8.25 -0.53
C ARG A 378 13.92 8.75 -1.96
N PRO A 379 14.95 9.55 -2.27
CA PRO A 379 15.30 9.79 -3.66
C PRO A 379 15.68 8.46 -4.31
N LEU A 380 15.26 8.19 -5.54
CA LEU A 380 15.82 7.05 -6.24
C LEU A 380 17.21 7.48 -6.73
N VAL A 381 18.20 6.63 -6.50
CA VAL A 381 19.59 6.90 -6.91
C VAL A 381 19.93 6.19 -8.23
N GLU A 382 19.06 5.26 -8.63
CA GLU A 382 19.12 4.49 -9.86
C GLU A 382 17.89 4.81 -10.70
N GLN A 383 17.93 4.43 -11.99
CA GLN A 383 16.75 4.47 -12.83
C GLN A 383 15.68 3.58 -12.22
N SER A 384 14.51 4.15 -11.99
CA SER A 384 13.36 3.44 -11.47
C SER A 384 12.81 2.44 -12.46
N VAL A 385 12.82 2.80 -13.76
CA VAL A 385 12.31 1.95 -14.85
C VAL A 385 13.45 1.54 -15.78
N THR A 386 13.83 0.27 -15.73
CA THR A 386 14.79 -0.30 -16.70
C THR A 386 14.05 -0.89 -17.89
N ARG A 387 14.59 -0.67 -19.10
CA ARG A 387 13.98 -1.13 -20.36
C ARG A 387 14.94 -2.01 -21.12
N HIS A 388 14.44 -3.16 -21.53
CA HIS A 388 15.22 -4.17 -22.21
C HIS A 388 14.51 -4.59 -23.49
N ARG A 389 15.18 -4.37 -24.62
CA ARG A 389 14.72 -4.88 -25.91
C ARG A 389 15.30 -6.27 -26.12
N LEU A 390 14.45 -7.20 -26.55
CA LEU A 390 14.91 -8.56 -26.83
C LEU A 390 15.60 -8.64 -28.18
N ALA A 391 16.65 -9.45 -28.24
CA ALA A 391 17.31 -9.80 -29.49
C ALA A 391 16.57 -10.96 -30.15
N GLY A 392 16.17 -10.77 -31.42
CA GLY A 392 15.44 -11.79 -32.18
C GLY A 392 13.92 -11.77 -31.95
N SER A 393 13.25 -12.74 -32.54
CA SER A 393 11.79 -12.93 -32.47
C SER A 393 11.52 -14.20 -31.66
N VAL A 394 10.85 -14.07 -30.51
CA VAL A 394 10.38 -15.21 -29.72
C VAL A 394 8.87 -15.29 -29.87
N GLN A 395 8.39 -16.26 -30.64
CA GLN A 395 6.97 -16.45 -30.87
C GLN A 395 6.25 -16.87 -29.59
N LEU A 396 5.13 -16.21 -29.31
CA LEU A 396 4.29 -16.45 -28.14
C LEU A 396 3.15 -17.42 -28.49
N LYS A 397 2.93 -18.41 -27.60
CA LYS A 397 1.71 -19.21 -27.62
C LYS A 397 0.65 -18.48 -26.79
N VAL A 398 -0.28 -17.80 -27.46
CA VAL A 398 -1.38 -17.08 -26.82
C VAL A 398 -2.37 -18.07 -26.18
N LEU A 399 -2.79 -17.75 -24.97
CA LEU A 399 -3.71 -18.52 -24.14
C LEU A 399 -4.99 -17.72 -23.80
N GLY A 400 -4.98 -16.41 -24.03
CA GLY A 400 -6.11 -15.52 -23.75
C GLY A 400 -5.81 -14.07 -24.12
N TYR A 401 -6.82 -13.22 -24.03
CA TYR A 401 -6.79 -11.82 -24.46
C TYR A 401 -7.20 -10.88 -23.33
N ILE A 402 -6.57 -9.72 -23.28
CA ILE A 402 -7.00 -8.58 -22.47
C ILE A 402 -7.62 -7.58 -23.42
N VAL A 403 -8.90 -7.28 -23.18
CA VAL A 403 -9.74 -6.52 -24.10
C VAL A 403 -10.17 -5.22 -23.45
N GLU A 404 -9.97 -4.14 -24.19
CA GLU A 404 -10.55 -2.84 -23.94
C GLU A 404 -11.91 -2.75 -24.66
N PRO A 405 -13.02 -2.52 -23.94
CA PRO A 405 -14.35 -2.45 -24.52
C PRO A 405 -14.48 -1.23 -25.42
N ALA A 406 -15.44 -1.32 -26.34
CA ALA A 406 -15.77 -0.23 -27.25
C ALA A 406 -16.14 1.05 -26.46
N ASP A 407 -15.44 2.15 -26.72
CA ASP A 407 -15.87 3.48 -26.27
C ASP A 407 -17.05 3.94 -27.12
N HIS A 408 -18.24 3.95 -26.52
CA HIS A 408 -19.51 4.34 -27.15
C HIS A 408 -19.47 5.66 -27.94
N TYR A 409 -18.51 6.56 -27.67
CA TYR A 409 -18.40 7.84 -28.35
C TYR A 409 -17.61 7.79 -29.67
N TRP A 410 -16.53 7.01 -29.74
CA TRP A 410 -15.56 7.12 -30.84
C TRP A 410 -15.31 5.81 -31.58
N ASP A 411 -15.46 4.67 -30.91
CA ASP A 411 -15.20 3.37 -31.48
C ASP A 411 -16.21 2.33 -31.02
N LYS A 412 -16.89 1.70 -31.97
CA LYS A 412 -17.85 0.61 -31.68
C LYS A 412 -17.16 -0.75 -31.55
N GLN A 413 -15.84 -0.80 -31.73
CA GLN A 413 -15.05 -2.01 -31.76
C GLN A 413 -14.34 -2.24 -30.43
N GLU A 414 -14.34 -3.49 -29.98
CA GLU A 414 -13.51 -3.92 -28.85
C GLU A 414 -12.08 -4.19 -29.34
N TRP A 415 -11.09 -3.76 -28.55
CA TRP A 415 -9.68 -3.83 -28.90
C TRP A 415 -8.93 -4.79 -27.99
N VAL A 416 -8.11 -5.65 -28.58
CA VAL A 416 -7.11 -6.42 -27.84
C VAL A 416 -5.94 -5.49 -27.53
N VAL A 417 -5.69 -5.30 -26.24
CA VAL A 417 -4.62 -4.43 -25.71
C VAL A 417 -3.54 -5.21 -24.98
N GLY A 418 -3.81 -6.48 -24.70
CA GLY A 418 -2.84 -7.39 -24.10
C GLY A 418 -3.17 -8.86 -24.38
N VAL A 419 -2.22 -9.74 -24.12
CA VAL A 419 -2.37 -11.19 -24.28
C VAL A 419 -1.81 -11.93 -23.06
N LEU A 420 -2.50 -13.00 -22.66
CA LEU A 420 -1.91 -14.05 -21.84
C LEU A 420 -1.16 -15.00 -22.76
N ALA A 421 0.10 -15.31 -22.45
CA ALA A 421 0.88 -16.28 -23.21
C ALA A 421 1.56 -17.29 -22.29
N ALA A 422 1.84 -18.48 -22.83
CA ALA A 422 2.76 -19.41 -22.19
C ALA A 422 4.15 -18.76 -22.12
N ASN A 423 4.79 -18.81 -20.97
CA ASN A 423 6.14 -18.26 -20.83
C ASN A 423 7.13 -19.12 -21.63
N PRO A 424 7.79 -18.57 -22.68
CA PRO A 424 8.68 -19.35 -23.52
C PRO A 424 9.92 -19.86 -22.77
N TYR A 425 10.28 -19.28 -21.62
CA TYR A 425 11.48 -19.64 -20.85
C TYR A 425 11.19 -20.60 -19.69
N TYR A 426 9.93 -20.90 -19.39
CA TYR A 426 9.58 -21.74 -18.25
C TYR A 426 9.65 -23.24 -18.62
N LYS A 427 10.63 -23.95 -18.04
CA LYS A 427 10.83 -25.41 -18.21
C LYS A 427 10.97 -25.88 -19.67
N THR A 428 11.35 -24.99 -20.59
CA THR A 428 11.56 -25.30 -22.02
C THR A 428 13.02 -25.56 -22.39
N GLY A 429 13.96 -25.26 -21.48
CA GLY A 429 15.40 -25.32 -21.73
C GLY A 429 15.95 -24.13 -22.55
N LEU A 430 15.07 -23.21 -23.00
CA LEU A 430 15.50 -21.96 -23.60
C LEU A 430 16.18 -21.09 -22.54
N GLN A 431 17.32 -20.49 -22.89
CA GLN A 431 18.01 -19.56 -22.01
C GLN A 431 17.25 -18.22 -22.00
N PRO A 432 16.85 -17.71 -20.84
CA PRO A 432 16.26 -16.38 -20.75
C PRO A 432 17.32 -15.31 -21.12
N PRO A 433 16.90 -14.13 -21.60
CA PRO A 433 17.79 -13.01 -21.88
C PRO A 433 18.58 -12.58 -20.63
N ASP A 434 19.75 -11.96 -20.84
CA ASP A 434 20.48 -11.30 -19.76
C ASP A 434 19.58 -10.25 -19.09
N ASN A 435 19.49 -10.29 -17.76
CA ASN A 435 18.62 -9.46 -16.91
C ASN A 435 17.12 -9.78 -16.94
N TRP A 436 16.72 -10.92 -17.53
CA TRP A 436 15.35 -11.40 -17.39
C TRP A 436 15.02 -11.60 -15.90
N PRO A 437 13.92 -11.02 -15.37
CA PRO A 437 13.60 -11.14 -13.94
C PRO A 437 13.47 -12.61 -13.50
N ASP A 438 14.16 -12.99 -12.42
CA ASP A 438 14.14 -14.36 -11.90
C ASP A 438 12.72 -14.84 -11.58
N ASP A 439 11.86 -13.93 -11.10
CA ASP A 439 10.46 -14.22 -10.79
C ASP A 439 9.67 -14.63 -12.04
N LEU A 440 10.02 -14.10 -13.22
CA LEU A 440 9.42 -14.52 -14.48
C LEU A 440 9.86 -15.91 -14.87
N ALA A 441 11.14 -16.26 -14.66
CA ALA A 441 11.63 -17.59 -14.97
C ALA A 441 10.91 -18.69 -14.16
N ARG A 442 10.27 -18.32 -13.03
CA ARG A 442 9.45 -19.22 -12.20
C ARG A 442 7.96 -19.27 -12.57
N SER A 443 7.49 -18.39 -13.45
CA SER A 443 6.09 -18.36 -13.89
C SER A 443 5.91 -19.07 -15.23
N GLY A 444 4.97 -20.01 -15.32
CA GLY A 444 4.59 -20.71 -16.55
C GLY A 444 3.79 -19.87 -17.54
N VAL A 445 3.31 -18.70 -17.12
CA VAL A 445 2.58 -17.75 -17.96
C VAL A 445 3.14 -16.35 -17.82
N ILE A 446 2.98 -15.55 -18.86
CA ILE A 446 3.27 -14.11 -18.86
C ILE A 446 2.08 -13.35 -19.41
N ILE A 447 1.86 -12.14 -18.89
CA ILE A 447 0.91 -11.19 -19.47
C ILE A 447 1.71 -10.14 -20.22
N CYS A 448 1.38 -9.95 -21.49
CA CYS A 448 2.03 -8.98 -22.36
C CYS A 448 1.06 -7.86 -22.73
N SER A 449 1.49 -6.60 -22.57
CA SER A 449 0.90 -5.45 -23.24
C SER A 449 1.19 -5.52 -24.75
N LEU A 450 0.22 -5.17 -25.59
CA LEU A 450 0.44 -5.09 -27.02
C LEU A 450 0.96 -3.70 -27.40
N ARG A 451 2.06 -3.68 -28.16
CA ARG A 451 2.58 -2.43 -28.73
C ARG A 451 1.64 -1.85 -29.79
N SER A 452 1.03 -2.71 -30.59
CA SER A 452 0.02 -2.35 -31.58
C SER A 452 -1.29 -3.04 -31.21
N HIS A 453 -2.30 -2.26 -30.82
CA HIS A 453 -3.63 -2.84 -30.54
C HIS A 453 -4.26 -3.32 -31.85
N HIS A 454 -5.14 -4.32 -31.78
CA HIS A 454 -5.94 -4.75 -32.92
C HIS A 454 -7.37 -5.09 -32.48
N PRO A 455 -8.34 -5.05 -33.39
CA PRO A 455 -9.69 -5.46 -33.05
C PRO A 455 -9.81 -6.90 -32.58
N LEU A 456 -10.67 -7.15 -31.59
CA LEU A 456 -11.01 -8.51 -31.15
C LEU A 456 -11.61 -9.35 -32.27
N SER A 457 -12.39 -8.72 -33.17
CA SER A 457 -13.01 -9.38 -34.32
C SER A 457 -12.02 -9.75 -35.43
N LYS A 458 -10.74 -9.37 -35.31
CA LYS A 458 -9.67 -9.64 -36.26
C LYS A 458 -8.45 -10.19 -35.51
N PRO A 459 -8.55 -11.38 -34.90
CA PRO A 459 -7.45 -11.96 -34.15
C PRO A 459 -6.25 -12.16 -35.06
N LYS A 460 -5.05 -11.99 -34.50
CA LYS A 460 -3.78 -12.16 -35.22
C LYS A 460 -3.24 -13.57 -34.98
N GLU A 461 -2.60 -14.14 -35.99
CA GLU A 461 -2.08 -15.51 -35.94
C GLU A 461 -0.73 -15.61 -35.22
N ARG A 462 0.05 -14.53 -35.25
CA ARG A 462 1.43 -14.51 -34.75
C ARG A 462 1.65 -13.33 -33.83
N TYR A 463 2.07 -13.63 -32.61
CA TYR A 463 2.55 -12.68 -31.61
C TYR A 463 3.98 -13.02 -31.24
N GLU A 464 4.79 -12.00 -31.00
CA GLU A 464 6.19 -12.12 -30.65
C GLU A 464 6.51 -11.27 -29.44
N LEU A 465 7.36 -11.80 -28.58
CA LEU A 465 7.91 -11.06 -27.46
C LEU A 465 8.87 -9.98 -27.98
N TRP A 466 8.64 -8.72 -27.62
CA TRP A 466 9.35 -7.57 -28.18
C TRP A 466 10.33 -6.94 -27.18
N SER A 467 9.83 -6.59 -26.00
CA SER A 467 10.62 -5.94 -24.95
C SER A 467 10.00 -6.20 -23.58
N TYR A 468 10.72 -5.79 -22.52
CA TYR A 468 10.15 -5.71 -21.19
C TYR A 468 10.67 -4.47 -20.45
N GLU A 469 9.83 -3.94 -19.57
CA GLU A 469 10.13 -2.83 -18.69
C GLU A 469 9.94 -3.29 -17.24
N VAL A 470 10.88 -2.97 -16.36
CA VAL A 470 10.86 -3.38 -14.95
C VAL A 470 10.96 -2.14 -14.08
N ALA A 471 10.09 -2.05 -13.08
CA ALA A 471 10.28 -1.12 -11.97
C ALA A 471 10.23 -1.83 -10.63
N ARG A 472 11.18 -1.50 -9.74
CA ARG A 472 11.31 -2.11 -8.41
C ARG A 472 10.80 -1.18 -7.32
N THR A 473 9.66 -1.50 -6.74
CA THR A 473 9.25 -0.89 -5.48
C THR A 473 9.94 -1.60 -4.32
N SER A 474 9.67 -1.19 -3.07
CA SER A 474 10.41 -1.78 -1.93
C SER A 474 10.17 -3.27 -1.73
N ASP A 475 8.97 -3.74 -2.06
CA ASP A 475 8.55 -5.13 -1.82
C ASP A 475 7.90 -5.77 -3.06
N ALA A 476 8.01 -5.15 -4.23
CA ALA A 476 7.41 -5.68 -5.46
C ALA A 476 8.13 -5.26 -6.75
N HIS A 477 7.87 -6.04 -7.80
CA HIS A 477 8.30 -5.78 -9.17
C HIS A 477 7.08 -5.49 -10.04
N ALA A 478 6.94 -4.25 -10.51
CA ALA A 478 6.00 -3.91 -11.57
C ALA A 478 6.66 -4.20 -12.91
N LEU A 479 6.04 -5.08 -13.70
CA LEU A 479 6.62 -5.57 -14.93
C LEU A 479 5.67 -5.35 -16.11
N ARG A 480 6.15 -4.65 -17.12
CA ARG A 480 5.46 -4.54 -18.40
C ARG A 480 6.20 -5.36 -19.44
N VAL A 481 5.68 -6.54 -19.72
CA VAL A 481 6.14 -7.33 -20.87
C VAL A 481 5.41 -6.83 -22.11
N VAL A 482 6.11 -6.63 -23.21
CA VAL A 482 5.54 -6.08 -24.44
C VAL A 482 5.62 -7.12 -25.54
N ALA A 483 4.50 -7.34 -26.21
CA ALA A 483 4.40 -8.16 -27.41
C ALA A 483 4.01 -7.32 -28.63
N GLU A 484 4.38 -7.81 -29.80
CA GLU A 484 4.00 -7.26 -31.10
C GLU A 484 3.38 -8.36 -31.95
N TRP A 485 2.48 -8.03 -32.87
CA TRP A 485 1.95 -8.98 -33.84
C TRP A 485 2.40 -8.65 -35.25
N SER A 486 2.39 -9.66 -36.12
CA SER A 486 2.72 -9.52 -37.53
C SER A 486 1.68 -10.24 -38.40
N GLU A 487 1.36 -9.69 -39.56
CA GLU A 487 0.57 -10.42 -40.57
C GLU A 487 1.48 -11.43 -41.27
N VAL A 488 0.98 -12.64 -41.53
CA VAL A 488 1.67 -13.61 -42.36
C VAL A 488 1.74 -13.03 -43.78
N GLU A 489 2.94 -13.04 -44.38
CA GLU A 489 3.23 -12.31 -45.63
C GLU A 489 2.35 -12.70 -46.84
N GLU A 490 1.59 -13.80 -46.78
CA GLU A 490 0.69 -14.24 -47.85
C GLU A 490 -0.37 -13.16 -48.21
N GLU A 491 -0.83 -12.33 -47.26
CA GLU A 491 -1.75 -11.21 -47.58
C GLU A 491 -1.04 -9.97 -48.16
N ARG A 492 0.30 -9.88 -48.03
CA ARG A 492 1.07 -8.71 -48.47
C ARG A 492 1.31 -8.71 -49.98
N GLU A 493 1.37 -9.89 -50.60
CA GLU A 493 1.49 -10.03 -52.06
C GLU A 493 0.18 -9.68 -52.78
N GLU A 494 -0.99 -9.95 -52.20
CA GLU A 494 -2.28 -9.58 -52.82
C GLU A 494 -2.63 -8.08 -52.72
N ARG A 495 -2.03 -7.35 -51.77
CA ARG A 495 -2.29 -5.91 -51.56
C ARG A 495 -1.25 -4.98 -52.18
N MET A 496 -0.19 -5.50 -52.82
CA MET A 496 0.63 -4.64 -53.66
C MET A 496 -0.15 -4.34 -54.96
N PRO A 497 -0.63 -3.11 -55.18
CA PRO A 497 -1.12 -2.75 -56.50
C PRO A 497 0.04 -2.97 -57.47
N THR A 498 -0.19 -3.78 -58.50
CA THR A 498 0.75 -3.97 -59.60
C THR A 498 1.27 -2.60 -60.02
N ALA A 499 2.56 -2.34 -59.77
CA ALA A 499 3.22 -1.08 -60.06
C ALA A 499 3.26 -0.89 -61.58
N GLY A 500 2.15 -0.36 -62.11
CA GLY A 500 1.88 -0.37 -63.53
C GLY A 500 0.85 0.66 -63.95
N ALA A 501 0.71 1.79 -63.26
CA ALA A 501 0.18 3.05 -63.82
C ALA A 501 0.01 4.13 -62.73
N ALA A 502 1.05 4.90 -62.40
CA ALA A 502 0.90 6.25 -61.84
C ALA A 502 2.23 7.01 -61.83
N SER A 503 2.87 7.14 -63.00
CA SER A 503 3.83 8.23 -63.24
C SER A 503 3.09 9.30 -64.04
N ARG A 504 2.59 10.32 -63.35
CA ARG A 504 2.31 11.69 -63.82
C ARG A 504 1.52 12.42 -62.74
N TYR A 505 1.86 13.70 -62.56
CA TYR A 505 1.34 14.64 -61.56
C TYR A 505 2.00 14.56 -60.19
N PHE A 506 3.15 15.20 -60.05
CA PHE A 506 3.28 16.38 -59.17
C PHE A 506 4.59 17.10 -59.53
N SER A 507 4.45 18.17 -60.32
CA SER A 507 5.44 19.22 -60.48
C SER A 507 4.82 20.47 -59.85
N VAL A 508 5.33 20.91 -58.71
CA VAL A 508 5.11 22.28 -58.20
C VAL A 508 6.47 22.84 -57.86
N GLY A 509 6.79 23.96 -58.49
CA GLY A 509 8.09 24.61 -58.44
C GLY A 509 8.30 25.47 -57.20
N VAL A 510 9.58 25.59 -56.87
CA VAL A 510 10.36 26.80 -56.58
C VAL A 510 9.73 27.83 -55.62
N GLY A 511 10.38 27.96 -54.46
CA GLY A 511 10.49 29.20 -53.69
C GLY A 511 11.84 29.22 -52.96
N GLU A 512 12.78 30.02 -53.48
CA GLU A 512 14.08 30.36 -52.90
C GLU A 512 13.96 31.27 -51.65
N VAL A 513 15.12 31.48 -51.00
CA VAL A 513 15.49 32.51 -49.98
C VAL A 513 15.17 32.07 -48.54
N LEU A 514 16.12 31.78 -47.64
CA LEU A 514 17.24 32.59 -47.15
C LEU A 514 18.45 31.75 -46.72
N LYS A 515 19.64 32.27 -47.04
CA LYS A 515 20.92 31.92 -46.41
C LYS A 515 20.94 32.53 -45.01
N GLU A 516 21.21 31.73 -43.98
CA GLU A 516 21.73 32.24 -42.72
C GLU A 516 23.11 31.65 -42.44
N GLU A 517 24.00 32.56 -42.06
CA GLU A 517 25.42 32.39 -41.90
C GLU A 517 25.76 31.67 -40.59
N ASN A 518 26.72 30.74 -40.67
CA ASN A 518 27.46 30.21 -39.54
C ASN A 518 28.31 31.30 -38.87
N PRO A 519 28.31 31.43 -37.53
CA PRO A 519 29.47 31.93 -36.81
C PRO A 519 30.25 30.78 -36.16
N ALA A 520 31.54 30.78 -36.44
CA ALA A 520 32.57 29.94 -35.83
C ALA A 520 32.72 30.20 -34.30
N PRO A 521 33.34 29.27 -33.55
CA PRO A 521 33.35 29.30 -32.09
C PRO A 521 34.49 30.16 -31.55
N GLY A 522 34.22 30.96 -30.51
CA GLY A 522 35.30 31.58 -29.74
C GLY A 522 34.83 32.57 -28.69
N ARG A 523 34.88 32.18 -27.42
CA ARG A 523 35.71 32.82 -26.37
C ARG A 523 35.41 32.24 -25.00
N ALA A 524 36.49 31.80 -24.34
CA ALA A 524 36.56 31.56 -22.92
C ALA A 524 36.24 32.85 -22.13
N MET A 525 35.49 32.72 -21.05
CA MET A 525 35.37 33.71 -19.99
C MET A 525 36.07 33.18 -18.71
N PRO A 526 36.72 34.05 -17.93
CA PRO A 526 37.51 33.65 -16.78
C PRO A 526 36.65 33.48 -15.51
N ASN A 527 37.19 32.68 -14.60
CA ASN A 527 36.76 32.54 -13.22
C ASN A 527 36.60 33.90 -12.51
N LEU A 528 35.52 34.03 -11.74
CA LEU A 528 35.43 34.96 -10.63
C LEU A 528 35.08 34.20 -9.35
N GLN A 529 35.76 34.63 -8.29
CA GLN A 529 35.81 34.11 -6.93
C GLN A 529 34.49 34.23 -6.18
#